data_AF-A0A7X2D0R5-F1
#
_entry.id   AF-A0A7X2D0R5-F1
#
_cell.length_a   1.000
_cell.length_b   1.000
_cell.length_c   1.000
_cell.angle_alpha   90.00
_cell.angle_beta   90.00
_cell.angle_gamma   90.00
#
_symmetry.space_group_name_H-M   'P 1'
#
loop_
_entity.id
_entity.type
_entity.pdbx_description
1 polymer ?
#
loop_
_entity_poly.entity_id
_entity_poly.type
_entity_poly.pdbx_seq_one_letter_code
_entity_poly.pdbx_strand_id
1 'polypeptide(L)'
;MKTKKSWGWIIFLIIVFWPIGIYLLFKRLGNDRSALMSENSNILTISGIILALFAVLGFFGNLTHFGTALFSLILYGAGAYFVLQKANSTKRKAAKYKSYLNLIVNQQITDSNQIANQLGISPSTVDRDIHEMIAAGYLPQNYNVPLAPEVKSHEDIIQQERIVKCPACGANNKGIVGKIAECEYCGTQIG
;
A
#
# COMPACT_ATOMS: atom_id res chain seq x y z
N MET A 1 -10.06 29.82 -13.00
CA MET A 1 -8.60 29.54 -12.91
C MET A 1 -8.22 29.24 -11.47
N LYS A 2 -7.94 27.99 -11.07
CA LYS A 2 -7.40 27.70 -9.73
C LYS A 2 -5.91 28.06 -9.74
N THR A 3 -5.56 29.22 -9.20
CA THR A 3 -4.15 29.60 -9.03
C THR A 3 -3.46 28.58 -8.12
N LYS A 4 -2.52 27.79 -8.65
CA LYS A 4 -1.64 26.97 -7.81
C LYS A 4 -0.83 27.93 -6.94
N LYS A 5 -1.20 28.09 -5.66
CA LYS A 5 -0.40 28.89 -4.73
C LYS A 5 1.03 28.36 -4.73
N SER A 6 2.05 29.21 -4.72
CA SER A 6 3.43 28.73 -4.73
C SER A 6 3.72 27.96 -3.44
N TRP A 7 4.66 27.01 -3.48
CA TRP A 7 5.11 26.31 -2.28
C TRP A 7 5.67 27.27 -1.22
N GLY A 8 6.36 28.33 -1.67
CA GLY A 8 6.85 29.41 -0.81
C GLY A 8 5.73 30.12 -0.04
N TRP A 9 4.55 30.31 -0.64
CA TRP A 9 3.41 30.91 0.05
C TRP A 9 2.87 30.03 1.18
N ILE A 10 2.92 28.70 1.02
CA ILE A 10 2.53 27.76 2.08
C ILE A 10 3.54 27.82 3.23
N ILE A 11 4.84 27.83 2.93
CA ILE A 11 5.90 27.97 3.95
C ILE A 11 5.74 29.30 4.70
N PHE A 12 5.53 30.39 3.98
CA PHE A 12 5.28 31.71 4.57
C PHE A 12 4.08 31.69 5.53
N LEU A 13 2.96 31.10 5.12
CA LEU A 13 1.80 30.93 5.99
C LEU A 13 2.06 30.00 7.17
N ILE A 14 2.95 29.02 7.07
CA ILE A 14 3.33 28.18 8.21
C ILE A 14 4.13 28.99 9.23
N ILE A 15 4.99 29.90 8.79
CA ILE A 15 5.79 30.74 9.68
C ILE A 15 4.93 31.80 10.36
N VAL A 16 4.09 32.51 9.60
CA VAL A 16 3.28 33.63 10.11
C VAL A 16 2.01 33.15 10.80
N PHE A 17 1.38 32.07 10.28
CA PHE A 17 0.11 31.57 10.76
C PHE A 17 0.06 30.03 10.71
N TRP A 18 0.88 29.41 11.56
CA TRP A 18 1.18 27.98 11.53
C TRP A 18 -0.02 27.02 11.39
N PRO A 19 -1.19 27.23 12.03
CA PRO A 19 -2.33 26.31 11.88
C PRO A 19 -2.92 26.34 10.46
N ILE A 20 -3.04 27.54 9.86
CA ILE A 20 -3.55 27.70 8.49
C ILE A 20 -2.53 27.15 7.49
N GLY A 21 -1.25 27.44 7.73
CA GLY A 21 -0.16 26.93 6.89
C GLY A 21 -0.16 25.39 6.82
N ILE A 22 -0.27 24.71 7.97
CA ILE A 22 -0.35 23.25 8.04
C ILE A 22 -1.62 22.73 7.34
N TYR A 23 -2.77 23.34 7.61
CA TYR A 23 -4.03 22.92 6.97
C TYR A 23 -3.94 22.97 5.44
N LEU A 24 -3.42 24.07 4.89
CA LEU A 24 -3.25 24.23 3.45
C LEU A 24 -2.24 23.23 2.88
N LEU A 25 -1.18 22.94 3.62
CA LEU A 25 -0.18 21.97 3.24
C LEU A 25 -0.79 20.56 3.14
N PHE A 26 -1.55 20.12 4.14
CA PHE A 26 -2.25 18.82 4.08
C PHE A 26 -3.31 18.75 2.98
N LYS A 27 -4.10 19.82 2.83
CA LYS A 27 -5.09 19.89 1.75
C LYS A 27 -4.45 19.78 0.37
N ARG A 28 -3.27 20.38 0.19
CA ARG A 28 -2.51 20.29 -1.06
C ARG A 28 -1.94 18.91 -1.29
N LEU A 29 -1.37 18.27 -0.26
CA LEU A 29 -0.87 16.89 -0.34
C LEU A 29 -1.97 15.88 -0.70
N GLY A 30 -3.19 16.09 -0.22
CA GLY A 30 -4.34 15.25 -0.61
C GLY A 30 -4.76 15.42 -2.07
N ASN A 31 -4.64 16.63 -2.62
CA ASN A 31 -5.08 16.92 -3.99
C ASN A 31 -3.99 16.68 -5.05
N ASP A 32 -2.71 16.79 -4.70
CA ASP A 32 -1.60 16.71 -5.63
C ASP A 32 -0.86 15.37 -5.42
N ARG A 33 -1.35 14.31 -6.09
CA ARG A 33 -0.79 12.93 -5.99
C ARG A 33 0.68 12.87 -6.40
N SER A 34 1.06 13.70 -7.37
CA SER A 34 2.46 13.94 -7.76
C SER A 34 3.27 14.52 -6.62
N ALA A 35 2.71 15.38 -5.76
CA ALA A 35 3.43 15.95 -4.62
C ALA A 35 3.84 14.87 -3.59
N LEU A 36 3.02 13.82 -3.41
CA LEU A 36 3.33 12.68 -2.54
C LEU A 36 4.47 11.80 -3.09
N MET A 37 4.58 11.68 -4.42
CA MET A 37 5.62 10.89 -5.08
C MET A 37 6.87 11.70 -5.48
N SER A 38 6.75 13.03 -5.52
CA SER A 38 7.84 13.94 -5.90
C SER A 38 8.81 14.23 -4.77
N GLU A 39 9.98 14.72 -5.16
CA GLU A 39 11.07 15.24 -4.32
C GLU A 39 10.60 16.36 -3.35
N ASN A 40 9.48 17.03 -3.66
CA ASN A 40 8.84 18.02 -2.78
C ASN A 40 8.26 17.42 -1.49
N SER A 41 8.24 16.10 -1.32
CA SER A 41 7.84 15.44 -0.05
C SER A 41 8.69 15.88 1.16
N ASN A 42 9.88 16.43 0.93
CA ASN A 42 10.73 17.01 1.96
C ASN A 42 10.17 18.29 2.59
N ILE A 43 9.24 18.99 1.93
CA ILE A 43 8.68 20.25 2.45
C ILE A 43 7.88 20.07 3.75
N LEU A 44 7.20 18.93 3.89
CA LEU A 44 6.46 18.57 5.08
C LEU A 44 7.45 18.29 6.23
N THR A 45 8.57 17.62 5.95
CA THR A 45 9.67 17.44 6.91
C THR A 45 10.29 18.78 7.31
N ILE A 46 10.61 19.66 6.34
CA ILE A 46 11.19 20.99 6.59
C ILE A 46 10.24 21.82 7.47
N SER A 47 8.94 21.84 7.17
CA SER A 47 7.96 22.57 7.99
C SER A 47 7.88 22.07 9.43
N GLY A 48 7.98 20.75 9.64
CA GLY A 48 8.02 20.17 10.98
C GLY A 48 9.31 20.53 11.74
N ILE A 49 10.46 20.56 11.04
CA ILE A 49 11.74 20.99 11.63
C ILE A 49 11.69 22.46 12.05
N ILE A 50 11.13 23.34 11.21
CA ILE A 50 10.98 24.77 11.53
C ILE A 50 10.14 24.95 12.80
N LEU A 51 9.03 24.23 12.93
CA LEU A 51 8.20 24.26 14.15
C LEU A 51 8.94 23.71 15.36
N ALA A 52 9.70 22.62 15.20
CA ALA A 52 10.52 22.07 16.28
C ALA A 52 11.59 23.08 16.75
N LEU A 53 12.22 23.81 15.83
CA LEU A 53 13.17 24.86 16.16
C LEU A 53 12.52 25.99 16.97
N PHE A 54 11.31 26.43 16.58
CA PHE A 54 10.57 27.42 17.38
C PHE A 54 10.18 26.89 18.76
N ALA A 55 9.83 25.61 18.88
CA ALA A 55 9.57 24.99 20.19
C ALA A 55 10.81 25.02 21.09
N VAL A 56 11.97 24.66 20.54
CA VAL A 56 13.26 24.65 21.27
C VAL A 56 13.67 26.07 21.65
N LEU A 57 13.68 27.01 20.70
CA LEU A 57 14.02 28.40 20.97
C LEU A 57 13.07 29.05 21.98
N GLY A 58 11.77 28.77 21.87
CA GLY A 58 10.76 29.24 22.81
C GLY A 58 10.97 28.67 24.21
N PHE A 59 11.35 27.40 24.34
CA PHE A 59 11.65 26.78 25.62
C PHE A 59 12.90 27.38 26.27
N PHE A 60 14.03 27.42 25.55
CA PHE A 60 15.29 27.94 26.08
C PHE A 60 15.26 29.46 26.31
N GLY A 61 14.50 30.21 25.51
CA GLY A 61 14.31 31.65 25.71
C GLY A 61 13.45 32.00 26.93
N ASN A 62 12.77 31.02 27.53
CA ASN A 62 11.84 31.22 28.64
C ASN A 62 12.16 30.36 29.88
N LEU A 63 13.43 29.97 30.10
CA LEU A 63 13.81 29.08 31.21
C LEU A 63 13.40 29.60 32.60
N THR A 64 13.29 30.92 32.78
CA THR A 64 12.85 31.55 34.03
C THR A 64 11.34 31.56 34.21
N HIS A 65 10.58 31.30 33.14
CA HIS A 65 9.12 31.36 33.11
C HIS A 65 8.56 30.00 32.66
N PHE A 66 8.45 29.08 33.62
CA PHE A 66 8.04 27.70 33.35
C PHE A 66 6.73 27.58 32.56
N GLY A 67 5.73 28.43 32.87
CA GLY A 67 4.44 28.42 32.19
C GLY A 67 4.55 28.77 30.68
N THR A 68 5.34 29.78 30.33
CA THR A 68 5.52 30.19 28.93
C THR A 68 6.42 29.22 28.17
N ALA A 69 7.41 28.64 28.84
CA ALA A 69 8.25 27.57 28.29
C ALA A 69 7.42 26.33 27.93
N LEU A 70 6.55 25.87 28.84
CA LEU A 70 5.63 24.76 28.58
C LEU A 70 4.62 25.08 27.48
N PHE A 71 4.04 26.28 27.49
CA PHE A 71 3.10 26.70 26.45
C PHE A 71 3.75 26.67 25.05
N SER A 72 5.01 27.11 24.95
CA SER A 72 5.78 27.05 23.71
C SER A 72 6.03 25.63 23.23
N LEU A 73 6.37 24.70 24.15
CA LEU A 73 6.54 23.29 23.84
C LEU A 73 5.24 22.63 23.37
N ILE A 74 4.11 22.92 24.02
CA ILE A 74 2.82 22.34 23.63
C ILE A 74 2.40 22.90 22.26
N LEU A 75 2.45 24.22 22.08
CA LEU A 75 1.96 24.85 20.87
C LEU A 75 2.79 24.46 19.64
N TYR A 76 4.10 24.63 19.71
CA TYR A 76 4.98 24.38 18.56
C TYR A 76 5.49 22.93 18.52
N GLY A 77 5.76 22.32 19.67
CA GLY A 77 6.26 20.95 19.75
C GLY A 77 5.22 19.90 19.39
N ALA A 78 3.96 20.04 19.84
CA ALA A 78 2.90 19.12 19.41
C ALA A 78 2.63 19.27 17.90
N GLY A 79 2.59 20.51 17.41
CA GLY A 79 2.48 20.81 15.97
C GLY A 79 3.60 20.16 15.16
N ALA A 80 4.85 20.33 15.59
CA ALA A 80 6.02 19.70 14.97
C ALA A 80 5.92 18.18 14.95
N TYR A 81 5.56 17.57 16.08
CA TYR A 81 5.40 16.12 16.21
C TYR A 81 4.38 15.56 15.20
N PHE A 82 3.17 16.13 15.14
CA PHE A 82 2.12 15.67 14.22
C PHE A 82 2.53 15.83 12.75
N VAL A 83 3.16 16.96 12.40
CA VAL A 83 3.62 17.24 11.03
C VAL A 83 4.70 16.23 10.62
N LEU A 84 5.70 15.98 11.47
CA LEU A 84 6.79 15.04 11.19
C LEU A 84 6.30 13.59 11.13
N GLN A 85 5.37 13.19 12.01
CA GLN A 85 4.76 11.86 11.96
C GLN A 85 4.02 11.64 10.64
N LYS A 86 3.23 12.62 10.21
CA LYS A 86 2.54 12.56 8.91
C LYS A 86 3.52 12.55 7.75
N ALA A 87 4.63 13.30 7.84
CA ALA A 87 5.71 13.28 6.85
C ALA A 87 6.28 11.88 6.65
N ASN A 88 6.61 11.21 7.76
CA ASN A 88 7.16 9.86 7.72
C ASN A 88 6.14 8.84 7.18
N SER A 89 4.88 8.93 7.61
CA SER A 89 3.80 8.07 7.10
C SER A 89 3.63 8.23 5.58
N THR A 90 3.60 9.47 5.10
CA THR A 90 3.51 9.79 3.68
C THR A 90 4.70 9.26 2.89
N LYS A 91 5.93 9.44 3.38
CA LYS A 91 7.15 8.92 2.74
C LYS A 91 7.13 7.39 2.62
N ARG A 92 6.68 6.69 3.67
CA ARG A 92 6.53 5.23 3.65
C ARG A 92 5.48 4.77 2.63
N LYS A 93 4.31 5.43 2.57
CA LYS A 93 3.28 5.14 1.55
C LYS A 93 3.79 5.37 0.13
N ALA A 94 4.49 6.49 -0.09
CA ALA A 94 5.05 6.81 -1.40
C ALA A 94 6.11 5.79 -1.84
N ALA A 95 7.01 5.38 -0.93
CA ALA A 95 7.99 4.33 -1.21
C ALA A 95 7.31 3.00 -1.57
N LYS A 96 6.30 2.59 -0.79
CA LYS A 96 5.48 1.39 -1.07
C LYS A 96 4.91 1.45 -2.49
N TYR A 97 4.20 2.51 -2.83
CA TYR A 97 3.55 2.63 -4.14
C TYR A 97 4.55 2.76 -5.29
N LYS A 98 5.72 3.38 -5.08
CA LYS A 98 6.79 3.40 -6.09
C LYS A 98 7.31 2.01 -6.39
N SER A 99 7.47 1.14 -5.38
CA SER A 99 7.84 -0.25 -5.60
C SER A 99 6.82 -0.96 -6.48
N TYR A 100 5.52 -0.86 -6.15
CA TYR A 100 4.46 -1.43 -6.99
C TYR A 100 4.44 -0.88 -8.41
N LEU A 101 4.53 0.44 -8.59
CA LEU A 101 4.58 1.06 -9.92
C LEU A 101 5.80 0.62 -10.72
N ASN A 102 6.96 0.42 -10.07
CA ASN A 102 8.14 -0.10 -10.75
C ASN A 102 7.91 -1.51 -11.30
N LEU A 103 7.25 -2.39 -10.53
CA LEU A 103 6.96 -3.75 -10.98
C LEU A 103 5.88 -3.78 -12.07
N ILE A 104 4.79 -3.03 -11.87
CA ILE A 104 3.63 -3.05 -12.75
C ILE A 104 3.88 -2.27 -14.04
N VAL A 105 4.38 -1.04 -13.93
CA VAL A 105 4.48 -0.12 -15.08
C VAL A 105 5.83 -0.26 -15.78
N ASN A 106 6.95 -0.33 -15.03
CA ASN A 106 8.26 -0.39 -15.67
C ASN A 106 8.63 -1.83 -16.08
N GLN A 107 8.36 -2.82 -15.20
CA GLN A 107 8.69 -4.23 -15.47
C GLN A 107 7.54 -5.03 -16.09
N GLN A 108 6.34 -4.44 -16.23
CA GLN A 108 5.18 -5.08 -16.86
C GLN A 108 4.75 -6.40 -16.18
N ILE A 109 5.05 -6.55 -14.88
CA ILE A 109 4.64 -7.71 -14.10
C ILE A 109 3.17 -7.53 -13.70
N THR A 110 2.32 -8.42 -14.19
CA THR A 110 0.87 -8.39 -13.92
C THR A 110 0.44 -9.50 -12.97
N ASP A 111 1.27 -10.52 -12.71
CA ASP A 111 0.92 -11.62 -11.82
C ASP A 111 1.10 -11.25 -10.33
N SER A 112 0.04 -11.45 -9.55
CA SER A 112 0.03 -11.11 -8.13
C SER A 112 1.04 -11.90 -7.29
N ASN A 113 1.35 -13.16 -7.67
CA ASN A 113 2.30 -13.99 -6.93
C ASN A 113 3.75 -13.56 -7.20
N GLN A 114 4.05 -13.19 -8.44
CA GLN A 114 5.36 -12.64 -8.81
C GLN A 114 5.62 -11.31 -8.10
N ILE A 115 4.63 -10.42 -8.06
CA ILE A 115 4.70 -9.17 -7.29
C ILE A 115 4.91 -9.47 -5.80
N ALA A 116 4.13 -10.41 -5.25
CA ALA A 116 4.23 -10.83 -3.85
C ALA A 116 5.63 -11.36 -3.51
N ASN A 117 6.20 -12.23 -4.35
CA ASN A 117 7.53 -12.80 -4.18
C ASN A 117 8.63 -11.74 -4.27
N GLN A 118 8.53 -10.79 -5.21
CA GLN A 118 9.52 -9.72 -5.34
C GLN A 118 9.47 -8.70 -4.21
N LEU A 119 8.30 -8.45 -3.64
CA LEU A 119 8.12 -7.53 -2.51
C LEU A 119 8.23 -8.23 -1.14
N GLY A 120 8.31 -9.56 -1.10
CA GLY A 120 8.39 -10.33 0.14
C GLY A 120 7.13 -10.26 0.99
N ILE A 121 5.95 -10.20 0.36
CA ILE A 121 4.63 -10.06 1.02
C ILE A 121 3.66 -11.14 0.52
N SER A 122 2.49 -11.26 1.13
CA SER A 122 1.47 -12.22 0.69
C SER A 122 0.74 -11.75 -0.59
N PRO A 123 0.28 -12.66 -1.46
CA PRO A 123 -0.56 -12.30 -2.62
C PRO A 123 -1.84 -11.56 -2.22
N SER A 124 -2.45 -11.93 -1.09
CA SER A 124 -3.62 -11.20 -0.55
C SER A 124 -3.31 -9.75 -0.16
N THR A 125 -2.08 -9.46 0.26
CA THR A 125 -1.66 -8.08 0.57
C THR A 125 -1.47 -7.28 -0.72
N VAL A 126 -0.94 -7.91 -1.77
CA VAL A 126 -0.79 -7.31 -3.10
C VAL A 126 -2.14 -6.89 -3.65
N ASP A 127 -3.13 -7.78 -3.61
CA ASP A 127 -4.48 -7.48 -4.08
C ASP A 127 -5.11 -6.29 -3.33
N ARG A 128 -5.06 -6.31 -1.99
CA ARG A 128 -5.54 -5.20 -1.16
C ARG A 128 -4.82 -3.89 -1.46
N ASP A 129 -3.49 -3.92 -1.60
CA ASP A 129 -2.69 -2.74 -1.86
C ASP A 129 -2.96 -2.17 -3.27
N ILE A 130 -3.19 -3.02 -4.26
CA ILE A 130 -3.55 -2.61 -5.63
C ILE A 130 -4.93 -1.94 -5.63
N HIS A 131 -5.91 -2.51 -4.93
CA HIS A 131 -7.22 -1.84 -4.74
C HIS A 131 -7.08 -0.49 -4.03
N GLU A 132 -6.23 -0.39 -2.99
CA GLU A 132 -5.92 0.90 -2.33
C GLU A 132 -5.31 1.89 -3.33
N MET A 133 -4.40 1.44 -4.20
CA MET A 133 -3.75 2.28 -5.22
C MET A 133 -4.68 2.72 -6.34
N ILE A 134 -5.63 1.87 -6.77
CA ILE A 134 -6.68 2.23 -7.73
C ILE A 134 -7.62 3.27 -7.12
N ALA A 135 -8.10 3.05 -5.88
CA ALA A 135 -8.96 3.99 -5.18
C ALA A 135 -8.27 5.34 -4.93
N ALA A 136 -6.98 5.31 -4.59
CA ALA A 136 -6.15 6.52 -4.45
C ALA A 136 -5.78 7.16 -5.81
N GLY A 137 -6.06 6.47 -6.93
CA GLY A 137 -5.87 6.95 -8.30
C GLY A 137 -4.40 7.01 -8.75
N TYR A 138 -3.57 6.10 -8.24
CA TYR A 138 -2.21 5.82 -8.72
C TYR A 138 -2.18 4.78 -9.84
N LEU A 139 -3.23 3.95 -9.94
CA LEU A 139 -3.45 3.02 -11.03
C LEU A 139 -4.74 3.37 -11.78
N PRO A 140 -4.85 3.03 -13.08
CA PRO A 140 -6.09 3.17 -13.84
C PRO A 140 -7.24 2.39 -13.20
N GLN A 141 -8.47 2.91 -13.29
CA GLN A 141 -9.67 2.24 -12.75
C GLN A 141 -9.96 0.88 -13.42
N ASN A 142 -9.49 0.70 -14.64
CA ASN A 142 -9.62 -0.55 -15.40
C ASN A 142 -8.44 -1.51 -15.21
N TYR A 143 -7.50 -1.20 -14.31
CA TYR A 143 -6.40 -2.10 -14.00
C TYR A 143 -6.94 -3.32 -13.25
N ASN A 144 -6.86 -4.49 -13.89
CA ASN A 144 -7.24 -5.75 -13.29
C ASN A 144 -5.99 -6.64 -13.21
N VAL A 145 -5.65 -7.08 -12.01
CA VAL A 145 -4.61 -8.07 -11.78
C VAL A 145 -5.25 -9.42 -12.06
N PRO A 146 -4.69 -10.27 -12.94
CA PRO A 146 -5.09 -11.67 -12.97
C PRO A 146 -4.96 -12.22 -11.55
N LEU A 147 -6.11 -12.47 -10.91
CA LEU A 147 -6.16 -13.09 -9.60
C LEU A 147 -5.29 -14.35 -9.70
N ALA A 148 -4.37 -14.51 -8.74
CA ALA A 148 -3.63 -15.75 -8.60
C ALA A 148 -4.63 -16.90 -8.80
N PRO A 149 -4.33 -17.90 -9.65
CA PRO A 149 -5.23 -19.03 -9.79
C PRO A 149 -5.54 -19.51 -8.39
N GLU A 150 -6.83 -19.55 -8.04
CA GLU A 150 -7.26 -20.02 -6.73
C GLU A 150 -6.45 -21.26 -6.42
N VAL A 151 -5.71 -21.24 -5.31
CA VAL A 151 -5.01 -22.43 -4.84
C VAL A 151 -6.13 -23.42 -4.57
N LYS A 152 -6.38 -24.30 -5.55
CA LYS A 152 -7.36 -25.37 -5.48
C LYS A 152 -7.16 -26.05 -4.14
N SER A 153 -8.16 -25.95 -3.26
CA SER A 153 -8.13 -26.61 -1.96
C SER A 153 -7.79 -28.08 -2.16
N HIS A 154 -7.10 -28.72 -1.21
CA HIS A 154 -6.73 -30.14 -1.25
C HIS A 154 -7.91 -31.08 -1.62
N GLU A 155 -9.15 -30.68 -1.36
CA GLU A 155 -10.38 -31.37 -1.79
C GLU A 155 -10.51 -31.52 -3.32
N ASP A 156 -10.06 -30.54 -4.09
CA ASP A 156 -10.22 -30.44 -5.55
C ASP A 156 -9.13 -31.23 -6.30
N ILE A 157 -8.02 -31.57 -5.64
CA ILE A 157 -7.02 -32.54 -6.14
C ILE A 157 -7.55 -33.97 -6.04
N ILE A 158 -8.34 -34.28 -5.00
CA ILE A 158 -8.95 -35.61 -4.82
C ILE A 158 -10.08 -35.83 -5.83
N GLN A 159 -10.80 -34.79 -6.27
CA GLN A 159 -11.91 -34.92 -7.24
C GLN A 159 -11.48 -34.90 -8.72
N GLN A 160 -10.18 -34.96 -9.03
CA GLN A 160 -9.75 -34.93 -10.43
C GLN A 160 -10.12 -36.25 -11.13
N GLU A 161 -11.10 -36.21 -12.04
CA GLU A 161 -11.49 -37.35 -12.87
C GLU A 161 -10.35 -37.70 -13.83
N ARG A 162 -9.94 -38.98 -13.85
CA ARG A 162 -9.01 -39.53 -14.84
C ARG A 162 -9.63 -40.72 -15.55
N ILE A 163 -9.26 -40.92 -16.81
CA ILE A 163 -9.65 -42.12 -17.56
C ILE A 163 -8.69 -43.24 -17.17
N VAL A 164 -9.22 -44.31 -16.57
CA VAL A 164 -8.48 -45.52 -16.20
C VAL A 164 -8.88 -46.64 -17.15
N LYS A 165 -7.88 -47.31 -17.72
CA LYS A 165 -8.10 -48.48 -18.57
C LYS A 165 -8.22 -49.73 -17.71
N CYS A 166 -9.30 -50.50 -17.87
CA CYS A 166 -9.51 -51.73 -17.13
C CYS A 166 -8.50 -52.80 -17.57
N PRO A 167 -7.78 -53.45 -16.64
CA PRO A 167 -6.80 -54.48 -16.97
C PRO A 167 -7.45 -55.79 -17.46
N ALA A 168 -8.72 -56.05 -17.12
CA ALA A 168 -9.41 -57.30 -17.45
C ALA A 168 -10.08 -57.27 -18.83
N CYS A 169 -10.83 -56.20 -19.14
CA CYS A 169 -11.58 -56.09 -20.41
C CYS A 169 -11.05 -55.01 -21.36
N GLY A 170 -10.10 -54.18 -20.93
CA GLY A 170 -9.54 -53.10 -21.74
C GLY A 170 -10.43 -51.87 -21.91
N ALA A 171 -11.61 -51.82 -21.29
CA ALA A 171 -12.53 -50.68 -21.36
C ALA A 171 -11.99 -49.45 -20.61
N ASN A 172 -12.37 -48.26 -21.08
CA ASN A 172 -12.01 -46.99 -20.46
C ASN A 172 -13.12 -46.57 -19.48
N ASN A 173 -12.76 -46.39 -18.21
CA ASN A 173 -13.68 -46.00 -17.15
C ASN A 173 -13.26 -44.64 -16.56
N LYS A 174 -14.22 -43.89 -16.01
CA LYS A 174 -13.95 -42.65 -15.27
C LYS A 174 -13.63 -43.00 -13.80
N GLY A 175 -12.44 -42.67 -13.34
CA GLY A 175 -11.99 -42.90 -11.96
C GLY A 175 -11.61 -41.61 -11.25
N ILE A 176 -11.78 -41.57 -9.94
CA ILE A 176 -11.39 -40.45 -9.07
C ILE A 176 -10.03 -40.78 -8.44
N VAL A 177 -9.08 -39.83 -8.45
CA VAL A 177 -7.73 -40.05 -7.91
C VAL A 177 -7.80 -40.46 -6.43
N GLY A 178 -7.25 -41.64 -6.11
CA GLY A 178 -7.17 -42.16 -4.74
C GLY A 178 -8.40 -42.96 -4.26
N LYS A 179 -9.39 -43.21 -5.12
CA LYS A 179 -10.53 -44.10 -4.83
C LYS A 179 -10.54 -45.29 -5.78
N ILE A 180 -10.84 -46.47 -5.25
CA ILE A 180 -11.11 -47.68 -6.05
C ILE A 180 -12.51 -47.53 -6.65
N ALA A 181 -12.63 -47.65 -7.96
CA ALA A 181 -13.87 -47.67 -8.71
C ALA A 181 -14.11 -49.08 -9.28
N GLU A 182 -15.35 -49.36 -9.69
CA GLU A 182 -15.72 -50.63 -10.32
C GLU A 182 -15.91 -50.41 -11.82
N CYS A 183 -15.38 -51.32 -12.64
CA CYS A 183 -15.51 -51.24 -14.10
C CYS A 183 -16.97 -51.50 -14.51
N GLU A 184 -17.57 -50.56 -15.25
CA GLU A 184 -18.97 -50.61 -15.69
C GLU A 184 -19.28 -51.80 -16.62
N TYR A 185 -18.24 -52.36 -17.26
CA TYR A 185 -18.39 -53.40 -18.27
C TYR A 185 -18.19 -54.83 -17.74
N CYS A 186 -17.37 -55.01 -16.69
CA CYS A 186 -17.00 -56.35 -16.22
C CYS A 186 -16.93 -56.49 -14.69
N GLY A 187 -17.29 -55.45 -13.93
CA GLY A 187 -17.30 -55.49 -12.46
C GLY A 187 -15.92 -55.58 -11.81
N THR A 188 -14.83 -55.46 -12.58
CA THR A 188 -13.47 -55.51 -12.04
C THR A 188 -13.12 -54.22 -11.32
N GLN A 189 -12.56 -54.32 -10.12
CA GLN A 189 -12.07 -53.15 -9.38
C GLN A 189 -10.86 -52.51 -10.08
N ILE A 190 -10.90 -51.19 -10.21
CA ILE A 190 -9.91 -50.36 -10.90
C ILE A 190 -9.52 -49.18 -9.98
N GLY A 191 -8.23 -48.86 -9.92
CA GLY A 191 -7.67 -47.79 -9.07
C GLY A 191 -6.58 -47.01 -9.78
#